data_AF-A0AAV5WC84-F1
#
_entry.id   AF-A0AAV5WC84-F1
#
_cell.length_a   1.000
_cell.length_b   1.000
_cell.length_c   1.000
_cell.angle_alpha   90.00
_cell.angle_beta   90.00
_cell.angle_gamma   90.00
#
_symmetry.space_group_name_H-M   'P 1'
#
loop_
_entity.id
_entity.type
_entity.pdbx_description
1 polymer ?
#
loop_
_entity_poly.entity_id
_entity_poly.type
_entity_poly.pdbx_seq_one_letter_code
_entity_poly.pdbx_strand_id
1 'polypeptide(L)'
;WSAMAPPSQQDQKKKNLENAEWYHGFRPRKDANRLVNEPGEFLVRATDTGPSTDIVITACDENRKKVNLTLRNDGTNWFIQQSNPNHPIKVKYPTIVDLVEHYRAHPPSKHLKLSKAIVRPVWMLKHEHVVYEEKELETSAPSTRECSSAPTTLPSLWQ
;
A
#
# COMPACT_ATOMS: atom_id res chain seq x y z
N TRP A 1 5.22 16.89 41.39
CA TRP A 1 5.43 15.98 40.25
C TRP A 1 4.04 15.46 39.85
N SER A 2 3.37 16.12 38.91
CA SER A 2 2.03 15.65 38.49
C SER A 2 2.21 14.55 37.44
N ALA A 3 1.82 13.33 37.80
CA ALA A 3 1.79 12.21 36.88
C ALA A 3 0.78 12.49 35.76
N MET A 4 1.26 12.61 34.52
CA MET A 4 0.40 12.63 33.34
C MET A 4 -0.30 11.27 33.23
N ALA A 5 -1.63 11.27 33.20
CA ALA A 5 -2.41 10.08 32.95
C ALA A 5 -1.99 9.44 31.61
N PRO A 6 -1.91 8.10 31.51
CA PRO A 6 -1.60 7.45 30.24
C PRO A 6 -2.64 7.83 29.19
N PRO A 7 -2.23 8.08 27.94
CA PRO A 7 -3.16 8.45 26.87
C PRO A 7 -4.24 7.37 26.71
N SER A 8 -5.49 7.82 26.58
CA SER A 8 -6.64 6.92 26.46
C SER A 8 -6.48 6.00 25.24
N GLN A 9 -6.86 4.73 25.36
CA GLN A 9 -6.75 3.74 24.26
C GLN A 9 -7.54 4.16 22.99
N GLN A 10 -8.51 5.07 23.13
CA GLN A 10 -9.27 5.60 22.00
C GLN A 10 -8.49 6.62 21.16
N ASP A 11 -7.54 7.36 21.75
CA ASP A 11 -6.71 8.32 21.03
C ASP A 11 -5.60 7.63 20.22
N GLN A 12 -5.08 6.50 20.71
CA GLN A 12 -4.11 5.70 19.97
C GLN A 12 -4.73 5.03 18.73
N LYS A 13 -5.97 4.55 18.85
CA LYS A 13 -6.69 3.90 17.73
C LYS A 13 -6.96 4.85 16.55
N LYS A 14 -7.11 6.16 16.82
CA LYS A 14 -7.26 7.23 15.81
C LYS A 14 -5.96 7.56 15.08
N LYS A 15 -4.79 7.18 15.63
CA LYS A 15 -3.47 7.46 15.04
C LYS A 15 -2.93 6.31 14.19
N ASN A 16 -3.62 5.17 14.15
CA ASN A 16 -3.25 4.07 13.27
C ASN A 16 -3.53 4.46 11.81
N LEU A 17 -2.46 4.50 11.01
CA LEU A 17 -2.52 4.84 9.59
C LEU A 17 -3.55 4.01 8.81
N GLU A 18 -3.68 2.72 9.13
CA GLU A 18 -4.56 1.79 8.40
C GLU A 18 -6.06 2.09 8.56
N ASN A 19 -6.40 2.75 9.66
CA ASN A 19 -7.76 3.19 9.95
C ASN A 19 -8.10 4.53 9.33
N ALA A 20 -7.11 5.25 8.78
CA ALA A 20 -7.38 6.50 8.09
C ALA A 20 -8.17 6.26 6.80
N GLU A 21 -9.28 6.97 6.64
CA GLU A 21 -10.18 6.86 5.48
C GLU A 21 -9.49 7.19 4.15
N TRP A 22 -8.48 8.07 4.22
CA TRP A 22 -7.67 8.52 3.10
C TRP A 22 -6.48 7.60 2.79
N TYR A 23 -6.29 6.53 3.58
CA TYR A 23 -5.24 5.55 3.37
C TYR A 23 -5.76 4.35 2.57
N HIS A 24 -5.15 4.14 1.41
CA HIS A 24 -5.57 3.13 0.42
C HIS A 24 -4.69 1.88 0.42
N GLY A 25 -3.78 1.73 1.40
CA GLY A 25 -2.86 0.60 1.46
C GLY A 25 -1.92 0.54 0.26
N PHE A 26 -1.55 -0.69 -0.15
CA PHE A 26 -0.74 -0.91 -1.35
C PHE A 26 -1.51 -0.54 -2.60
N ARG A 27 -1.17 0.62 -3.19
CA ARG A 27 -1.81 1.12 -4.41
C ARG A 27 -0.75 1.61 -5.42
N PRO A 28 -0.78 1.10 -6.65
CA PRO A 28 0.14 1.55 -7.70
C PRO A 28 -0.03 3.03 -8.01
N ARG A 29 1.06 3.68 -8.45
CA ARG A 29 1.06 5.10 -8.83
C ARG A 29 0.04 5.43 -9.92
N LYS A 30 -0.13 4.53 -10.91
CA LYS A 30 -1.07 4.72 -12.02
C LYS A 30 -2.52 4.82 -11.52
N ASP A 31 -2.91 3.98 -10.57
CA ASP A 31 -4.29 3.96 -10.04
C ASP A 31 -4.54 5.14 -9.11
N ALA A 32 -3.57 5.51 -8.28
CA ALA A 32 -3.66 6.70 -7.45
C ALA A 32 -3.86 7.98 -8.28
N ASN A 33 -3.12 8.11 -9.38
CA ASN A 33 -3.26 9.25 -10.29
C ASN A 33 -4.62 9.31 -11.00
N ARG A 34 -5.31 8.17 -11.18
CA ARG A 34 -6.66 8.09 -11.77
C ARG A 34 -7.77 8.46 -10.79
N LEU A 35 -7.55 8.18 -9.50
CA LEU A 35 -8.50 8.53 -8.44
C LEU A 35 -8.50 10.03 -8.17
N VAL A 36 -7.30 10.61 -8.04
CA VAL A 36 -7.15 12.03 -7.78
C VAL A 36 -7.39 12.80 -9.07
N ASN A 37 -8.49 13.55 -9.18
CA ASN A 37 -8.87 14.25 -10.40
C ASN A 37 -8.94 15.77 -10.21
N GLU A 38 -9.55 16.21 -9.12
CA GLU A 38 -9.80 17.63 -8.83
C GLU A 38 -8.64 18.28 -8.04
N PRO A 39 -8.39 19.59 -8.21
CA PRO A 39 -7.39 20.29 -7.42
C PRO A 39 -7.76 20.26 -5.93
N GLY A 40 -6.78 19.98 -5.08
CA GLY A 40 -6.99 19.82 -3.65
C GLY A 40 -7.34 18.41 -3.21
N GLU A 41 -7.64 17.50 -4.14
CA GLU A 41 -7.82 16.09 -3.82
C GLU A 41 -6.48 15.43 -3.48
N PHE A 42 -6.51 14.55 -2.48
CA PHE A 42 -5.36 13.76 -2.10
C PHE A 42 -5.74 12.38 -1.57
N LEU A 43 -4.78 11.46 -1.63
CA LEU A 43 -4.81 10.16 -0.98
C LEU A 43 -3.41 9.77 -0.51
N VAL A 44 -3.34 8.84 0.44
CA VAL A 44 -2.08 8.25 0.88
C VAL A 44 -2.07 6.77 0.55
N ARG A 45 -0.93 6.31 0.05
CA ARG A 45 -0.72 4.92 -0.38
C ARG A 45 0.62 4.41 0.06
N ALA A 46 0.72 3.11 0.28
CA ALA A 46 1.97 2.38 0.31
C ALA A 46 2.39 1.97 -1.10
N THR A 47 3.68 2.00 -1.36
CA THR A 47 4.30 1.51 -2.59
C THR A 47 5.50 0.66 -2.21
N ASP A 48 5.69 -0.42 -2.95
CA ASP A 48 6.93 -1.18 -2.85
C ASP A 48 7.98 -0.51 -3.74
N THR A 49 9.12 -0.16 -3.15
CA THR A 49 10.29 0.37 -3.85
C THR A 49 11.42 -0.67 -3.90
N GLY A 50 11.14 -1.94 -3.58
CA GLY A 50 12.07 -3.06 -3.60
C GLY A 50 12.47 -3.50 -2.19
N PRO A 51 13.52 -2.92 -1.58
CA PRO A 51 13.97 -3.34 -0.25
C PRO A 51 13.12 -2.78 0.90
N SER A 52 12.21 -1.84 0.61
CA SER A 52 11.44 -1.13 1.62
C SER A 52 10.07 -0.68 1.09
N THR A 53 9.08 -0.70 1.97
CA THR A 53 7.77 -0.11 1.70
C THR A 53 7.82 1.40 1.97
N ASP A 54 7.61 2.19 0.93
CA ASP A 54 7.56 3.64 1.02
C ASP A 54 6.09 4.11 1.09
N ILE A 55 5.81 5.07 1.97
CA ILE A 55 4.49 5.73 2.02
C ILE A 55 4.54 6.98 1.14
N VAL A 56 3.54 7.16 0.28
CA VAL A 56 3.47 8.26 -0.68
C VAL A 56 2.13 8.96 -0.57
N ILE A 57 2.15 10.29 -0.51
CA ILE A 57 0.97 11.14 -0.64
C ILE A 57 0.85 11.51 -2.12
N THR A 58 -0.26 11.13 -2.76
CA THR A 58 -0.58 11.55 -4.13
C THR A 58 -1.66 12.62 -4.04
N ALA A 59 -1.38 13.80 -4.58
CA ALA A 59 -2.27 14.95 -4.54
C ALA A 59 -2.33 15.69 -5.87
N CYS A 60 -3.39 16.47 -6.09
CA CYS A 60 -3.56 17.28 -7.28
C CYS A 60 -3.42 18.76 -6.95
N ASP A 61 -2.47 19.40 -7.62
CA ASP A 61 -2.19 20.83 -7.54
C ASP A 61 -3.33 21.64 -8.21
N GLU A 62 -3.42 22.93 -7.90
CA GLU A 62 -4.34 23.89 -8.54
C GLU A 62 -4.23 23.87 -10.08
N ASN A 63 -3.03 23.64 -10.61
CA ASN A 63 -2.77 23.51 -12.04
C ASN A 63 -3.17 22.15 -12.65
N ARG A 64 -3.96 21.33 -11.93
CA ARG A 64 -4.34 19.94 -12.27
C ARG A 64 -3.16 18.98 -12.44
N LYS A 65 -1.97 19.37 -11.97
CA LYS A 65 -0.76 18.55 -12.01
C LYS A 65 -0.76 17.57 -10.85
N LYS A 66 -0.50 16.29 -11.12
CA LYS A 66 -0.40 15.26 -10.07
C LYS A 66 0.99 15.31 -9.42
N VAL A 67 1.01 15.52 -8.12
CA VAL A 67 2.22 15.57 -7.30
C VAL A 67 2.26 14.32 -6.42
N ASN A 68 3.44 13.72 -6.32
CA ASN A 68 3.68 12.56 -5.46
C ASN A 68 4.75 12.96 -4.44
N LEU A 69 4.39 12.94 -3.16
CA LEU A 69 5.27 13.29 -2.05
C LEU A 69 5.61 12.01 -1.29
N THR A 70 6.86 11.56 -1.39
CA THR A 70 7.33 10.39 -0.67
C THR A 70 7.60 10.75 0.79
N LEU A 71 7.11 9.95 1.72
CA LEU A 71 7.39 10.07 3.14
C LEU A 71 8.58 9.18 3.49
N ARG A 72 9.48 9.71 4.31
CA ARG A 72 10.61 8.98 4.88
C ARG A 72 10.51 8.99 6.40
N ASN A 73 11.10 7.98 7.01
CA ASN A 73 11.18 7.84 8.45
C ASN A 73 12.66 7.89 8.86
N ASP A 74 12.97 8.73 9.85
CA ASP A 74 14.29 8.91 10.46
C ASP A 74 14.51 7.96 11.66
N GLY A 75 13.73 6.89 11.75
CA GLY A 75 13.68 5.96 12.89
C GLY A 75 12.75 6.42 14.02
N THR A 76 12.58 7.73 14.24
CA THR A 76 11.67 8.27 15.28
C THR A 76 10.51 9.07 14.70
N ASN A 77 10.73 9.78 13.60
CA ASN A 77 9.76 10.72 13.05
C ASN A 77 9.65 10.60 11.53
N TRP A 78 8.43 10.86 11.05
CA TRP A 78 8.06 10.92 9.65
C TRP A 78 8.17 12.33 9.09
N PHE A 79 8.64 12.43 7.85
CA PHE A 79 8.76 13.69 7.13
C PHE A 79 8.62 13.49 5.61
N ILE A 80 8.30 14.56 4.88
CA ILE A 80 8.25 14.53 3.43
C ILE A 80 9.67 14.61 2.88
N GLN A 81 10.05 13.63 2.06
CA GLN A 81 11.29 13.66 1.29
C GLN A 81 11.22 14.79 0.27
N GLN A 82 12.10 15.76 0.41
CA GLN A 82 12.22 16.85 -0.57
C GLN A 82 13.14 16.43 -1.70
N SER A 83 12.80 16.85 -2.92
CA SER A 83 13.61 16.59 -4.11
C SER A 83 14.88 17.44 -4.16
N ASN A 84 14.95 18.53 -3.39
CA ASN A 84 16.10 19.43 -3.35
C ASN A 84 16.84 19.28 -2.00
N PRO A 85 18.11 18.85 -1.99
CA PRO A 85 18.89 18.67 -0.77
C PRO A 85 19.20 19.98 -0.02
N ASN A 86 19.15 21.14 -0.69
CA ASN A 86 19.45 22.44 -0.08
C ASN A 86 18.27 23.04 0.70
N HIS A 87 17.10 22.42 0.65
CA HIS A 87 15.93 22.90 1.37
C HIS A 87 15.78 22.08 2.66
N PRO A 88 15.88 22.71 3.85
CA PRO A 88 15.79 21.97 5.11
C PRO A 88 14.41 21.33 5.28
N ILE A 89 14.41 20.11 5.80
CA ILE A 89 13.18 19.39 6.19
C ILE A 89 12.42 20.28 7.19
N LYS A 90 11.28 20.83 6.75
CA LYS A 90 10.56 21.86 7.50
C LYS A 90 9.91 21.34 8.78
N VAL A 91 9.37 20.12 8.74
CA VAL A 91 8.58 19.54 9.84
C VAL A 91 8.76 18.03 9.91
N LYS A 92 8.83 17.51 11.13
CA LYS A 92 8.90 16.09 11.46
C LYS A 92 7.82 15.77 12.47
N TYR A 93 7.11 14.67 12.29
CA TYR A 93 6.05 14.24 13.20
C TYR A 93 6.19 12.78 13.59
N PRO A 94 5.79 12.38 14.80
CA PRO A 94 5.89 10.99 15.25
C PRO A 94 4.95 10.06 14.48
N THR A 95 3.79 10.56 14.02
CA THR A 95 2.82 9.78 13.25
C THR A 95 2.55 10.41 11.88
N ILE A 96 2.25 9.56 10.89
CA ILE A 96 1.87 10.00 9.54
C ILE A 96 0.53 10.75 9.58
N VAL A 97 -0.37 10.37 10.48
CA VAL A 97 -1.67 11.04 10.64
C VAL A 97 -1.46 12.49 11.06
N ASP A 98 -0.65 12.73 12.10
CA ASP A 98 -0.32 14.09 12.57
C ASP A 98 0.40 14.90 11.46
N LEU A 99 1.30 14.25 10.70
CA LEU A 99 2.00 14.85 9.55
C LEU A 99 1.01 15.33 8.47
N VAL A 100 0.09 14.46 8.06
CA VAL A 100 -0.90 14.77 7.02
C VAL A 100 -1.82 15.88 7.50
N GLU A 101 -2.34 15.80 8.73
CA GLU A 101 -3.22 16.80 9.32
C GLU A 101 -2.56 18.19 9.38
N HIS A 102 -1.29 18.24 9.78
CA HIS A 102 -0.51 19.48 9.71
C HIS A 102 -0.46 20.04 8.28
N TYR A 103 -0.22 19.22 7.26
CA TYR A 103 -0.16 19.67 5.87
C TYR A 103 -1.53 20.01 5.26
N ARG A 104 -2.64 19.57 5.87
CA ARG A 104 -3.98 20.07 5.51
C ARG A 104 -4.16 21.52 5.95
N ALA A 105 -3.66 21.88 7.12
CA ALA A 105 -3.68 23.26 7.62
C ALA A 105 -2.60 24.15 6.97
N HIS A 106 -1.41 23.58 6.77
CA HIS A 106 -0.24 24.28 6.24
C HIS A 106 0.20 23.64 4.92
N PRO A 107 -0.26 24.16 3.76
CA PRO A 107 0.03 23.56 2.48
C PRO A 107 1.55 23.48 2.22
N PRO A 108 2.07 22.33 1.74
CA PRO A 108 3.51 22.14 1.52
C PRO A 108 4.08 23.07 0.43
N SER A 109 3.24 23.53 -0.51
CA SER A 109 3.57 24.48 -1.56
C SER A 109 2.40 25.43 -1.80
N LYS A 110 2.66 26.62 -2.34
CA LYS A 110 1.62 27.64 -2.62
C LYS A 110 0.48 27.11 -3.49
N HIS A 111 0.80 26.19 -4.42
CA HIS A 111 -0.13 25.63 -5.39
C HIS A 111 -0.69 24.25 -4.97
N LEU A 112 -0.16 23.65 -3.89
CA LEU A 112 -0.53 22.31 -3.46
C LEU A 112 -1.26 22.36 -2.11
N LYS A 113 -2.58 22.20 -2.15
CA LYS A 113 -3.44 22.13 -0.96
C LYS A 113 -3.94 20.70 -0.77
N LEU A 114 -4.03 20.23 0.48
CA LEU A 114 -4.60 18.93 0.83
C LEU A 114 -6.00 19.13 1.44
N SER A 115 -6.96 19.59 0.64
CA SER A 115 -8.30 19.94 1.13
C SER A 115 -9.19 18.70 1.22
N LYS A 116 -9.36 17.99 0.11
CA LYS A 116 -10.34 16.92 -0.07
C LYS A 116 -9.66 15.56 -0.04
N ALA A 117 -9.95 14.76 0.98
CA ALA A 117 -9.36 13.43 1.11
C ALA A 117 -10.21 12.43 0.33
N ILE A 118 -9.58 11.59 -0.50
CA ILE A 118 -10.29 10.52 -1.23
C ILE A 118 -10.50 9.35 -0.28
N VAL A 119 -11.74 9.12 0.07
CA VAL A 119 -12.14 8.05 0.98
C VAL A 119 -12.01 6.70 0.30
N ARG A 120 -11.53 5.70 1.06
CA ARG A 120 -11.49 4.32 0.64
C ARG A 120 -12.92 3.80 0.40
N PRO A 121 -13.21 3.21 -0.77
CA PRO A 121 -14.53 2.66 -1.05
C PRO A 121 -14.87 1.49 -0.11
N VAL A 122 -16.16 1.32 0.20
CA VAL A 122 -16.66 0.30 1.13
C VAL A 122 -16.37 -1.14 0.70
N TRP A 123 -16.22 -1.37 -0.61
CA TRP A 123 -15.90 -2.68 -1.17
C TRP A 123 -14.42 -3.07 -1.05
N MET A 124 -13.54 -2.18 -0.53
CA MET A 124 -12.14 -2.52 -0.32
C MET A 124 -11.98 -3.34 0.96
N LEU A 125 -11.65 -4.62 0.80
CA LEU A 125 -11.42 -5.55 1.90
C LEU A 125 -10.13 -5.23 2.66
N LYS A 126 -10.21 -5.28 3.98
CA LYS A 126 -9.03 -5.27 4.86
C LYS A 126 -8.48 -6.68 5.00
N HIS A 127 -7.17 -6.79 5.22
CA HIS A 127 -6.53 -8.09 5.48
C HIS A 127 -7.14 -8.79 6.71
N GLU A 128 -7.51 -8.04 7.75
CA GLU A 128 -8.18 -8.54 8.96
C GLU A 128 -9.52 -9.25 8.68
N HIS A 129 -10.15 -8.99 7.53
CA HIS A 129 -11.44 -9.56 7.15
C HIS A 129 -11.32 -10.77 6.20
N VAL A 130 -10.10 -11.23 5.92
CA VAL A 130 -9.85 -12.35 5.01
C VAL A 130 -9.12 -13.46 5.76
N VAL A 131 -9.69 -14.66 5.75
CA VAL A 131 -9.06 -15.88 6.23
C VAL A 131 -8.74 -16.74 5.01
N TYR A 132 -7.50 -17.21 4.91
CA TYR A 132 -7.08 -18.10 3.84
C TYR A 132 -7.27 -19.55 4.28
N GLU A 133 -7.95 -20.34 3.46
CA GLU A 133 -7.98 -21.79 3.61
C GLU A 133 -6.82 -22.38 2.81
N GLU A 134 -6.00 -23.21 3.48
CA GLU A 134 -4.95 -23.96 2.79
C GLU A 134 -5.58 -25.10 2.01
N LYS A 135 -5.35 -25.12 0.69
CA LYS A 135 -5.85 -26.19 -0.16
C LYS A 135 -4.86 -27.36 -0.07
N GLU A 136 -5.27 -28.47 0.56
CA GLU A 136 -4.49 -29.71 0.51
C GLU A 136 -4.31 -30.11 -0.96
N LEU A 137 -3.07 -30.09 -1.42
CA LEU A 137 -2.70 -30.60 -2.72
C LEU A 137 -2.74 -32.13 -2.62
N GLU A 138 -3.88 -32.73 -2.99
CA GLU A 138 -3.94 -34.17 -3.23
C GLU A 138 -2.95 -34.51 -4.36
N THR A 139 -1.78 -35.02 -3.97
CA THR A 139 -0.80 -35.63 -4.86
C THR A 139 -1.37 -36.93 -5.41
N SER A 140 -2.18 -36.83 -6.48
CA SER A 140 -2.54 -38.00 -7.28
C SER A 140 -1.30 -38.48 -8.03
N ALA A 141 -0.50 -39.34 -7.40
CA ALA A 141 0.54 -40.08 -8.10
C ALA A 141 -0.12 -40.98 -9.17
N PRO A 142 0.30 -40.93 -10.45
CA PRO A 142 -0.18 -41.87 -11.44
C PRO A 142 0.32 -43.26 -11.08
N SER A 143 -0.61 -44.15 -10.71
CA SER A 143 -0.38 -45.58 -10.57
C SER A 143 0.21 -46.10 -11.88
N THR A 144 1.50 -46.44 -11.86
CA THR A 144 2.17 -47.18 -12.92
C THR A 144 1.48 -48.54 -13.06
N ARG A 145 0.61 -48.68 -14.05
CA ARG A 145 0.29 -50.00 -14.60
C ARG A 145 1.41 -50.37 -15.56
N GLU A 146 2.21 -51.35 -15.16
CA GLU A 146 3.14 -52.05 -16.01
C GLU A 146 2.38 -52.57 -17.25
N CYS A 147 2.66 -52.00 -18.43
CA CYS A 147 2.31 -52.63 -19.69
C CYS A 147 3.23 -53.83 -19.88
N SER A 148 2.75 -55.01 -19.48
CA SER A 148 3.41 -56.28 -19.77
C SER A 148 3.54 -56.46 -21.28
N SER A 149 4.79 -56.54 -21.73
CA SER A 149 5.17 -56.85 -23.11
C SER A 149 4.80 -58.29 -23.45
N ALA A 150 3.88 -58.48 -24.40
CA ALA A 150 3.68 -59.76 -25.06
C ALA A 150 4.65 -59.90 -26.26
N PRO A 151 5.33 -61.04 -26.45
CA PRO A 151 6.16 -61.29 -27.62
C PRO A 151 5.29 -61.80 -28.77
N THR A 152 5.14 -61.01 -29.83
CA THR A 152 4.52 -61.50 -31.07
C THR A 152 5.59 -62.07 -31.99
N THR A 153 5.74 -63.38 -31.93
CA THR A 153 6.48 -64.22 -32.87
C THR A 153 5.86 -64.13 -34.26
N LEU A 154 6.68 -63.79 -35.27
CA LEU A 154 6.36 -63.97 -36.69
C LEU A 154 6.16 -65.46 -37.02
N PRO A 155 5.33 -65.76 -38.04
CA PRO A 155 5.86 -66.68 -39.04
C PRO A 155 5.70 -66.19 -40.48
N SER A 156 6.68 -66.67 -41.24
CA SER A 156 6.97 -66.50 -42.65
C SER A 156 5.91 -67.04 -43.61
N LEU A 157 5.96 -66.51 -44.84
CA LEU A 157 5.75 -67.14 -46.16
C LEU A 157 4.67 -68.24 -46.26
N TRP A 158 3.73 -68.09 -47.20
CA TRP A 158 3.68 -68.79 -48.49
C TRP A 158 2.39 -68.41 -49.26
N GLN A 159 2.56 -68.19 -50.57
CA GLN A 159 1.59 -68.08 -51.68
C GLN A 159 0.82 -66.76 -51.86
#